data_AF-A0A2R6MRA6-F1
#
_entry.id   AF-A0A2R6MRA6-F1
#
_cell.length_a   1.000
_cell.length_b   1.000
_cell.length_c   1.000
_cell.angle_alpha   90.00
_cell.angle_beta   90.00
_cell.angle_gamma   90.00
#
_symmetry.space_group_name_H-M   'P 1'
#
loop_
_entity.id
_entity.type
_entity.pdbx_description
1 polymer ?
#
loop_
_entity_poly.entity_id
_entity_poly.type
_entity_poly.pdbx_seq_one_letter_code
_entity_poly.pdbx_strand_id
1 'polypeptide(L)' 'MSVGGLCQVCQSAGADERCERCGAVVCADHHEPEFGVCAECAAESGASDGPDGNHPDVDRYWF' A
#
# COMPACT_ATOMS: atom_id res chain seq x y z
N MET A 1 -22.41 -2.91 16.49
CA MET A 1 -21.66 -1.67 16.75
C MET A 1 -20.53 -1.63 15.75
N SER A 2 -20.64 -0.79 14.72
CA SER A 2 -19.73 -0.80 13.56
C SER A 2 -18.64 0.24 13.78
N VAL A 3 -17.40 -0.21 13.94
CA VAL A 3 -16.22 0.66 14.01
C VAL A 3 -15.91 1.18 12.60
N GLY A 4 -16.75 2.09 12.11
CA GLY A 4 -16.51 2.79 10.86
C GLY A 4 -15.86 4.13 11.16
N GLY A 5 -14.60 4.31 10.75
CA GLY A 5 -14.02 5.65 10.65
C GLY A 5 -12.64 5.84 11.28
N LEU A 6 -11.83 4.79 11.47
CA LEU A 6 -10.42 4.96 11.80
C LEU A 6 -9.55 4.54 10.62
N CYS A 7 -8.48 5.30 10.39
CA CYS A 7 -7.50 5.03 9.36
C CYS A 7 -6.98 3.59 9.54
N GLN A 8 -7.11 2.77 8.50
CA GLN A 8 -6.68 1.37 8.59
C GLN A 8 -5.15 1.22 8.67
N VAL A 9 -4.39 2.29 8.40
CA VAL A 9 -2.93 2.31 8.50
C VAL A 9 -2.50 2.67 9.93
N CYS A 10 -2.83 3.86 10.42
CA CYS A 10 -2.39 4.33 11.73
C CYS A 10 -3.35 4.00 12.89
N GLN A 11 -4.60 3.63 12.59
CA GLN A 11 -5.66 3.24 13.54
C GLN A 11 -5.93 4.27 14.65
N SER A 12 -5.48 5.50 14.46
CA SER A 12 -5.50 6.56 15.48
C SER A 12 -6.27 7.79 15.01
N ALA A 13 -6.21 8.09 13.71
CA ALA A 13 -6.91 9.21 13.10
C ALA A 13 -8.19 8.75 12.40
N GLY A 14 -9.12 9.69 12.18
CA GLY A 14 -10.31 9.50 11.36
C GLY A 14 -9.95 9.06 9.94
N ALA A 15 -10.72 8.13 9.38
CA ALA A 15 -10.59 7.80 7.97
C ALA A 15 -11.60 8.59 7.14
N ASP A 16 -11.09 9.43 6.24
CA ASP A 16 -11.88 10.31 5.38
C ASP A 16 -11.70 9.94 3.89
N GLU A 17 -10.56 9.36 3.54
CA GLU A 17 -10.18 9.02 2.17
C GLU A 17 -10.25 7.51 1.94
N ARG A 18 -10.58 7.09 0.72
CA ARG A 18 -10.64 5.67 0.35
C ARG A 18 -9.60 5.35 -0.71
N CYS A 19 -8.72 4.41 -0.41
CA CYS A 19 -7.79 3.87 -1.39
C CYS A 19 -8.55 3.12 -2.49
N GLU A 20 -8.38 3.53 -3.74
CA GLU A 20 -9.03 2.89 -4.89
C GLU A 20 -8.45 1.52 -5.24
N ARG A 21 -7.24 1.20 -4.75
CA ARG A 21 -6.57 -0.08 -5.04
C ARG A 21 -6.96 -1.21 -4.09
N CYS A 22 -6.81 -1.00 -2.79
CA CYS A 22 -7.12 -2.02 -1.77
C CYS A 22 -8.51 -1.83 -1.15
N GLY A 23 -9.17 -0.70 -1.39
CA GLY A 23 -10.49 -0.38 -0.83
C GLY A 23 -10.47 0.09 0.64
N ALA A 24 -9.28 0.18 1.26
CA ALA A 24 -9.11 0.62 2.63
C ALA A 24 -9.44 2.10 2.82
N VAL A 25 -9.93 2.46 4.01
CA VAL A 25 -10.19 3.85 4.39
C VAL A 25 -9.04 4.37 5.24
N VAL A 26 -8.48 5.51 4.85
CA VAL A 26 -7.27 6.11 5.43
C VAL A 26 -7.48 7.59 5.72
N CYS A 27 -6.65 8.16 6.60
CA CYS A 27 -6.61 9.61 6.79
C CYS A 27 -5.86 10.29 5.63
N ALA A 28 -6.06 11.59 5.45
CA ALA A 28 -5.38 12.38 4.41
C ALA A 28 -3.85 12.32 4.47
N ASP A 29 -3.27 12.06 5.65
CA ASP A 29 -1.83 11.89 5.86
C ASP A 29 -1.29 10.58 5.25
N HIS A 30 -2.12 9.54 5.18
CA HIS A 30 -1.78 8.24 4.60
C HIS A 30 -2.45 8.00 3.24
N HIS A 31 -3.09 9.03 2.69
CA HIS A 31 -3.64 9.03 1.35
C HIS A 31 -2.70 9.76 0.41
N GLU A 32 -2.37 9.13 -0.71
CA GLU A 32 -1.50 9.68 -1.75
C GLU A 32 -2.36 10.29 -2.84
N PRO A 33 -2.58 11.61 -2.83
CA PRO A 33 -3.51 12.28 -3.74
C PRO A 33 -3.03 12.26 -5.19
N GLU A 34 -1.73 12.04 -5.42
CA GLU A 34 -1.15 11.91 -6.75
C GLU A 34 -1.58 10.64 -7.49
N PHE A 35 -1.87 9.56 -6.74
CA PHE A 35 -2.26 8.26 -7.28
C PHE A 35 -3.65 7.79 -6.82
N GLY A 36 -4.29 8.48 -5.87
CA GLY A 36 -5.60 8.09 -5.31
C GLY A 36 -5.55 6.83 -4.41
N VAL A 37 -4.37 6.44 -3.94
CA VAL A 37 -4.16 5.22 -3.16
C VAL A 37 -3.58 5.52 -1.78
N CYS A 38 -3.53 4.54 -0.87
CA CYS A 38 -2.84 4.75 0.42
C CYS A 38 -1.31 4.71 0.28
N ALA A 39 -0.58 5.20 1.29
CA ALA A 39 0.88 5.25 1.30
C ALA A 39 1.55 3.87 1.14
N GLU A 40 1.03 2.81 1.78
CA GLU A 40 1.48 1.43 1.54
C GLU A 40 1.31 1.06 0.07
N CYS A 41 0.19 1.48 -0.51
CA CYS A 41 -0.09 1.17 -1.88
C CYS A 41 0.88 1.91 -2.81
N ALA A 42 1.04 3.21 -2.65
CA ALA A 42 1.97 4.00 -3.43
C ALA A 42 3.41 3.51 -3.29
N ALA A 43 3.83 3.06 -2.10
CA ALA A 43 5.17 2.50 -1.88
C ALA A 43 5.43 1.28 -2.78
N GLU A 44 4.50 0.33 -2.86
CA GLU A 44 4.62 -0.84 -3.74
C GLU A 44 4.62 -0.45 -5.24
N SER A 45 3.88 0.60 -5.60
CA SER A 45 3.80 1.09 -6.98
C SER A 45 5.03 1.90 -7.40
N GLY A 46 5.61 2.68 -6.49
CA GLY A 46 6.84 3.45 -6.69
C GLY A 46 8.12 2.61 -6.57
N ALA A 47 8.08 1.49 -5.85
CA ALA A 47 9.19 0.54 -5.75
C ALA A 47 9.50 -0.22 -7.06
N SER A 48 8.74 0.01 -8.13
CA SER A 48 9.05 -0.52 -9.47
C SER A 48 10.14 0.26 -10.20
N ASP A 49 10.59 1.42 -9.70
CA ASP A 49 11.76 2.16 -10.25
C ASP A 49 13.04 1.85 -9.46
N GLY A 50 13.38 0.57 -9.35
CA GLY A 50 14.63 0.10 -8.78
C GLY A 50 15.04 -1.19 -9.46
N PRO A 51 16.13 -1.23 -10.26
CA PRO A 51 16.61 -2.45 -10.88
C PRO A 51 17.29 -3.33 -9.82
N ASP A 52 16.54 -3.94 -8.91
CA ASP A 52 17.00 -5.10 -8.15
C ASP A 52 16.27 -6.34 -8.65
N GLY A 53 16.51 -6.63 -9.93
CA GLY A 53 16.34 -7.97 -10.50
C GLY A 53 17.42 -8.93 -9.99
N ASN A 54 17.73 -8.91 -8.70
CA ASN A 54 18.49 -9.96 -8.04
C ASN A 54 17.52 -10.90 -7.32
N HIS A 55 16.59 -11.46 -8.08
CA HIS A 55 16.05 -12.78 -7.78
C HIS A 55 17.04 -13.79 -8.36
N PRO A 56 18.04 -14.29 -7.60
CA PRO A 56 18.82 -15.41 -8.08
C PRO A 56 17.85 -16.56 -8.31
N ASP A 57 17.64 -16.87 -9.59
CA ASP A 57 17.11 -18.11 -10.14
C ASP A 57 17.32 -19.26 -9.16
N VAL A 58 16.28 -19.54 -8.37
CA VAL A 58 16.18 -20.76 -7.54
C VAL A 58 15.65 -21.91 -8.40
N ASP A 59 16.10 -22.00 -9.65
CA ASP A 59 15.75 -23.08 -10.59
C ASP A 59 17.00 -23.81 -11.12
N ARG A 60 18.11 -23.75 -10.37
CA ARG A 60 19.35 -24.47 -10.73
C ARG A 60 19.76 -25.59 -9.80
N TYR A 61 18.84 -26.48 -9.40
CA TYR A 61 19.25 -27.84 -9.03
C TYR A 61 18.31 -28.91 -9.57
N TRP A 62 18.63 -29.28 -10.81
CA TRP A 62 18.26 -30.52 -11.49
C TRP A 62 19.17 -31.67 -10.98
N PHE A 63 18.60 -32.61 -10.23
CA PHE A 63 19.00 -34.04 -10.16
C PHE A 63 17.81 -34.91 -9.73
#